data_AF-K2RIZ4-F1
#
_entry.id   AF-K2RIZ4-F1
#
_cell.length_a   1.000
_cell.length_b   1.000
_cell.length_c   1.000
_cell.angle_alpha   90.00
_cell.angle_beta   90.00
_cell.angle_gamma   90.00
#
_symmetry.space_group_name_H-M   'P 1'
#
loop_
_entity.id
_entity.type
_entity.pdbx_description
1 polymer ?
#
loop_
_entity_poly.entity_id
_entity_poly.type
_entity_poly.pdbx_seq_one_letter_code
_entity_poly.pdbx_strand_id
1 'polypeptide(L)'
;MVDDWLAHTPRDVVAKNFGEDPSIFKDLPAVDPYILKANVSGRNVMGASEEDLLTAENAHVYFASQHETEPVPGEGGTFRKVDSTTFPIVKTISAAFVTLEPKGLRELHWHPNAEEWLFFHKGKARASVFIGNGNSRTFDFSAGDKAVFPDDSGHYIENTSEAETLE
;
A
#
# COMPACT_ATOMS: atom_id res chain seq x y z
N MET A 1 -2.77 -11.75 16.02
CA MET A 1 -2.80 -10.72 17.09
C MET A 1 -3.92 -10.96 18.09
N VAL A 2 -5.15 -11.30 17.67
CA VAL A 2 -6.24 -11.66 18.59
C VAL A 2 -5.94 -12.97 19.32
N ASP A 3 -5.53 -14.01 18.59
CA ASP A 3 -5.17 -15.31 19.18
C ASP A 3 -3.97 -15.18 20.14
N ASP A 4 -2.96 -14.37 19.78
CA ASP A 4 -1.81 -14.09 20.64
C ASP A 4 -2.23 -13.47 21.98
N TRP A 5 -3.10 -12.46 21.92
CA TRP A 5 -3.58 -11.78 23.11
C TRP A 5 -4.37 -12.74 24.01
N LEU A 6 -5.26 -13.55 23.42
CA LEU A 6 -6.04 -14.53 24.17
C LEU A 6 -5.16 -15.65 24.76
N ALA A 7 -4.14 -16.12 24.03
CA ALA A 7 -3.19 -17.12 24.52
C ALA A 7 -2.37 -16.62 25.73
N HIS A 8 -2.13 -15.31 25.82
CA HIS A 8 -1.40 -14.67 26.92
C HIS A 8 -2.32 -14.03 27.98
N THR A 9 -3.62 -14.29 27.93
CA THR A 9 -4.57 -13.87 28.96
C THR A 9 -4.99 -15.08 29.81
N PRO A 10 -4.99 -14.99 31.16
CA PRO A 10 -5.47 -16.09 32.00
C PRO A 10 -6.87 -16.56 31.58
N ARG A 11 -7.07 -17.88 31.47
CA ARG A 11 -8.31 -18.45 30.92
C ARG A 11 -9.55 -18.10 31.73
N ASP A 12 -9.42 -17.99 33.04
CA ASP A 12 -10.49 -17.53 33.93
C ASP A 12 -10.88 -16.08 33.68
N VAL A 13 -9.93 -15.22 33.29
CA VAL A 13 -10.18 -13.82 32.89
C VAL A 13 -10.89 -13.77 31.54
N VAL A 14 -10.44 -14.55 30.55
CA VAL A 14 -11.13 -14.67 29.25
C VAL A 14 -12.56 -15.14 29.44
N ALA A 15 -12.75 -16.21 30.22
CA ALA A 15 -14.06 -16.77 30.51
C ALA A 15 -14.98 -15.77 31.21
N LYS A 16 -14.47 -15.08 32.23
CA LYS A 16 -15.20 -14.03 32.94
C LYS A 16 -15.59 -12.86 32.03
N ASN A 17 -14.73 -12.48 31.09
CA ASN A 17 -15.01 -11.41 30.13
C ASN A 17 -16.20 -11.74 29.22
N PHE A 18 -16.29 -12.99 28.76
CA PHE A 18 -17.41 -13.44 27.91
C PHE A 18 -18.64 -13.91 28.70
N GLY A 19 -18.52 -14.08 30.03
CA GLY A 19 -19.61 -14.61 30.86
C GLY A 19 -19.84 -16.11 30.68
N GLU A 20 -18.82 -16.83 30.23
CA GLU A 20 -18.89 -18.24 29.80
C GLU A 20 -18.08 -19.16 30.73
N ASP A 21 -18.31 -20.47 30.63
CA ASP A 21 -17.51 -21.47 31.36
C ASP A 21 -16.06 -21.56 30.80
N PRO A 22 -15.02 -21.61 31.65
CA PRO A 22 -13.62 -21.68 31.19
C PRO A 22 -13.31 -22.85 30.26
N SER A 23 -14.06 -23.95 30.34
CA SER A 23 -13.85 -25.13 29.49
C SER A 23 -14.14 -24.89 28.01
N ILE A 24 -14.96 -23.88 27.66
CA ILE A 24 -15.21 -23.50 26.26
C ILE A 24 -13.93 -23.01 25.57
N PHE A 25 -13.02 -22.42 26.34
CA PHE A 25 -11.75 -21.86 25.86
C PHE A 25 -10.57 -22.85 25.94
N LYS A 26 -10.84 -24.14 26.19
CA LYS A 26 -9.78 -25.17 26.28
C LYS A 26 -9.00 -25.35 24.97
N ASP A 27 -9.69 -25.11 23.84
CA ASP A 27 -9.18 -25.32 22.48
C ASP A 27 -8.67 -24.01 21.84
N LEU A 28 -8.49 -22.94 22.62
CA LEU A 28 -7.83 -21.72 22.14
C LEU A 28 -6.43 -22.06 21.59
N PRO A 29 -6.02 -21.47 20.45
CA PRO A 29 -4.67 -21.63 19.94
C PRO A 29 -3.63 -21.23 21.01
N ALA A 30 -2.63 -22.09 21.22
CA ALA A 30 -1.56 -21.82 22.18
C ALA A 30 -0.52 -20.81 21.65
N VAL A 31 -0.48 -20.61 20.33
CA VAL A 31 0.39 -19.65 19.63
C VAL A 31 -0.41 -18.99 18.53
N ASP A 32 -0.07 -17.73 18.22
CA ASP A 32 -0.67 -17.00 17.12
C ASP A 32 -0.30 -17.66 15.79
N PRO A 33 -1.28 -18.19 15.04
CA PRO A 33 -0.97 -18.83 13.77
C PRO A 33 -0.66 -17.83 12.66
N TYR A 34 -0.99 -16.55 12.83
CA TYR A 34 -0.82 -15.42 11.89
C TYR A 34 -1.49 -15.60 10.51
N ILE A 35 -1.10 -16.61 9.73
CA ILE A 35 -1.69 -16.96 8.42
C ILE A 35 -2.07 -18.45 8.42
N LEU A 36 -3.36 -18.75 8.21
CA LEU A 36 -3.88 -20.11 8.12
C LEU A 36 -4.55 -20.40 6.79
N LYS A 37 -4.45 -21.65 6.35
CA LYS A 37 -5.27 -22.15 5.24
C LYS A 37 -6.73 -22.20 5.67
N ALA A 38 -7.59 -21.53 4.90
CA ALA A 38 -9.04 -21.57 5.08
C ALA A 38 -9.74 -21.98 3.78
N ASN A 39 -10.99 -22.43 3.88
CA ASN A 39 -11.84 -22.61 2.72
C ASN A 39 -12.30 -21.23 2.21
N VAL A 40 -12.41 -21.07 0.89
CA VAL A 40 -12.97 -19.85 0.30
C VAL A 40 -14.42 -19.71 0.75
N SER A 41 -14.75 -18.60 1.42
CA SER A 41 -16.12 -18.28 1.79
C SER A 41 -16.90 -17.85 0.54
N GLY A 42 -18.00 -18.52 0.24
CA GLY A 42 -19.00 -18.06 -0.73
C GLY A 42 -20.00 -17.05 -0.14
N ARG A 43 -19.84 -16.66 1.14
CA ARG A 43 -20.71 -15.66 1.76
C ARG A 43 -20.35 -14.29 1.22
N ASN A 44 -21.25 -13.70 0.44
CA ASN A 44 -21.29 -12.25 0.29
C ASN A 44 -21.89 -11.66 1.56
N VAL A 45 -21.33 -10.56 2.06
CA VAL A 45 -21.97 -9.78 3.11
C VAL A 45 -23.21 -9.15 2.48
N MET A 46 -24.36 -9.79 2.68
CA MET A 46 -25.66 -9.32 2.24
C MET A 46 -26.47 -8.87 3.46
N GLY A 47 -27.22 -7.79 3.32
CA GLY A 47 -28.12 -7.31 4.37
C GLY A 47 -27.56 -6.22 5.28
N ALA A 48 -26.44 -5.58 4.94
CA ALA A 48 -26.14 -4.26 5.49
C ALA A 48 -27.24 -3.28 5.01
N SER A 49 -27.89 -2.60 5.95
CA SER A 49 -28.79 -1.49 5.60
C SER A 49 -27.97 -0.33 5.02
N GLU A 50 -28.60 0.61 4.30
CA GLU A 50 -27.89 1.81 3.83
C GLU A 50 -27.27 2.62 4.99
N GLU A 51 -27.83 2.51 6.20
CA GLU A 51 -27.29 3.12 7.42
C GLU A 51 -26.04 2.38 7.96
N ASP A 52 -25.92 1.07 7.68
CA ASP A 52 -24.74 0.26 8.06
C ASP A 52 -23.59 0.41 7.06
N LEU A 53 -23.87 0.91 5.85
CA LEU A 53 -22.86 1.11 4.82
C LEU A 53 -22.02 2.35 5.13
N LEU A 54 -20.71 2.16 5.11
CA LEU A 54 -19.77 3.28 5.20
C LEU A 54 -19.99 4.21 4.01
N THR A 55 -20.07 5.51 4.28
CA THR A 55 -20.03 6.54 3.24
C THR A 55 -18.65 6.60 2.61
N ALA A 56 -18.52 7.24 1.43
CA ALA A 56 -17.23 7.45 0.78
C ALA A 56 -16.18 8.10 1.71
N GLU A 57 -16.62 8.95 2.65
CA GLU A 57 -15.75 9.61 3.65
C GLU A 57 -15.09 8.65 4.63
N ASN A 58 -15.74 7.53 4.96
CA ASN A 58 -15.30 6.58 5.98
C ASN A 58 -15.09 5.17 5.41
N ALA A 59 -15.18 5.00 4.09
CA ALA A 59 -14.89 3.75 3.43
C ALA A 59 -13.45 3.33 3.74
N HIS A 60 -13.20 2.03 3.90
CA HIS A 60 -11.85 1.50 4.13
C HIS A 60 -11.26 0.84 2.87
N VAL A 61 -11.99 0.89 1.77
CA VAL A 61 -11.61 0.32 0.48
C VAL A 61 -11.69 1.41 -0.57
N TYR A 62 -10.62 1.53 -1.36
CA TYR A 62 -10.56 2.44 -2.49
C TYR A 62 -10.14 1.66 -3.74
N PHE A 63 -10.97 1.68 -4.78
CA PHE A 63 -10.68 1.01 -6.04
C PHE A 63 -9.80 1.90 -6.92
N ALA A 64 -8.50 1.95 -6.63
CA ALA A 64 -7.57 2.81 -7.36
C ALA A 64 -7.59 2.60 -8.88
N SER A 65 -7.84 1.37 -9.35
CA SER A 65 -7.96 1.06 -10.79
C SER A 65 -9.15 1.73 -11.49
N GLN A 66 -10.16 2.17 -10.74
CA GLN A 66 -11.33 2.90 -11.25
C GLN A 66 -11.12 4.42 -11.25
N HIS A 67 -10.04 4.92 -10.64
CA HIS A 67 -9.67 6.32 -10.73
C HIS A 67 -9.11 6.60 -12.13
N GLU A 68 -9.60 7.68 -12.74
CA GLU A 68 -9.04 8.21 -13.98
C GLU A 68 -7.54 8.49 -13.86
N THR A 69 -6.80 8.24 -14.93
CA THR A 69 -5.37 8.49 -14.97
C THR A 69 -5.07 9.93 -15.35
N GLU A 70 -4.03 10.47 -14.75
CA GLU A 70 -3.38 11.72 -15.16
C GLU A 70 -2.16 11.40 -16.06
N PRO A 71 -1.86 12.22 -17.08
CA PRO A 71 -0.68 12.00 -17.91
C PRO A 71 0.60 12.38 -17.15
N VAL A 72 1.62 11.53 -17.23
CA VAL A 72 2.98 11.94 -16.83
C VAL A 72 3.46 12.99 -17.84
N PRO A 73 4.01 14.14 -17.42
CA PRO A 73 4.42 15.15 -18.38
C PRO A 73 5.58 14.66 -19.25
N GLY A 74 5.68 15.23 -20.45
CA GLY A 74 6.59 14.74 -21.48
C GLY A 74 6.14 13.42 -22.12
N GLU A 75 4.86 13.06 -21.98
CA GLU A 75 4.25 11.86 -22.59
C GLU A 75 4.91 10.54 -22.13
N GLY A 76 5.49 10.53 -20.93
CA GLY A 76 6.20 9.36 -20.39
C GLY A 76 5.29 8.20 -19.98
N GLY A 77 3.98 8.42 -19.91
CA GLY A 77 2.99 7.43 -19.50
C GLY A 77 1.85 8.07 -18.70
N THR A 78 1.36 7.36 -17.69
CA THR A 78 0.22 7.80 -16.88
C THR A 78 0.45 7.53 -15.40
N PHE A 79 -0.30 8.21 -14.54
CA PHE A 79 -0.30 7.91 -13.11
C PHE A 79 -1.69 8.13 -12.49
N ARG A 80 -1.92 7.56 -11.32
CA ARG A 80 -3.11 7.79 -10.48
C ARG A 80 -2.66 8.18 -9.08
N LYS A 81 -3.19 9.27 -8.55
CA LYS A 81 -2.88 9.73 -7.19
C LYS A 81 -4.03 9.38 -6.24
N VAL A 82 -3.67 8.77 -5.11
CA VAL A 82 -4.58 8.46 -4.00
C VAL A 82 -4.03 9.15 -2.75
N ASP A 83 -4.81 10.08 -2.21
CA ASP A 83 -4.47 10.83 -1.00
C ASP A 83 -5.76 11.18 -0.24
N SER A 84 -5.66 11.94 0.86
CA SER A 84 -6.82 12.30 1.67
C SER A 84 -7.88 13.13 0.95
N THR A 85 -7.62 13.67 -0.24
CA THR A 85 -8.60 14.43 -1.04
C THR A 85 -9.50 13.52 -1.88
N THR A 86 -9.04 12.30 -2.18
CA THR A 86 -9.74 11.31 -3.00
C THR A 86 -10.15 10.09 -2.19
N PHE A 87 -9.39 9.76 -1.14
CA PHE A 87 -9.67 8.71 -0.18
C PHE A 87 -9.60 9.25 1.26
N PRO A 88 -10.69 9.87 1.77
CA PRO A 88 -10.64 10.74 2.94
C PRO A 88 -10.15 10.08 4.22
N ILE A 89 -10.35 8.78 4.42
CA ILE A 89 -9.90 8.09 5.64
C ILE A 89 -8.37 8.04 5.76
N VAL A 90 -7.63 8.13 4.65
CA VAL A 90 -6.17 7.98 4.64
C VAL A 90 -5.52 9.34 4.93
N LYS A 91 -5.26 9.60 6.21
CA LYS A 91 -4.71 10.89 6.67
C LYS A 91 -3.18 10.96 6.73
N THR A 92 -2.50 9.82 6.65
CA THR A 92 -1.05 9.73 6.93
C THR A 92 -0.23 9.14 5.78
N ILE A 93 -0.86 8.68 4.71
CA ILE A 93 -0.20 8.12 3.53
C ILE A 93 -0.86 8.73 2.29
N SER A 94 -0.05 9.09 1.31
CA SER A 94 -0.47 9.27 -0.08
C SER A 94 0.30 8.29 -0.95
N ALA A 95 -0.28 7.91 -2.09
CA ALA A 95 0.34 7.00 -3.04
C ALA A 95 0.08 7.47 -4.46
N ALA A 96 1.04 7.20 -5.34
CA ALA A 96 0.87 7.31 -6.77
C ALA A 96 1.14 5.95 -7.42
N PHE A 97 0.22 5.49 -8.27
CA PHE A 97 0.43 4.34 -9.14
C PHE A 97 0.87 4.86 -10.48
N VAL A 98 2.15 4.73 -10.80
CA VAL A 98 2.76 5.26 -12.03
C VAL A 98 2.95 4.12 -13.02
N THR A 99 2.57 4.34 -14.28
CA THR A 99 2.89 3.45 -15.38
C THR A 99 3.66 4.24 -16.42
N LEU A 100 4.92 3.90 -16.63
CA LEU A 100 5.73 4.50 -17.70
C LEU A 100 5.73 3.59 -18.91
N GLU A 101 5.46 4.17 -20.08
CA GLU A 101 5.59 3.48 -21.37
C GLU A 101 7.04 3.03 -21.60
N PRO A 102 7.32 2.13 -22.56
CA PRO A 102 8.70 1.84 -22.95
C PRO A 102 9.47 3.12 -23.25
N LYS A 103 10.66 3.27 -22.66
CA LYS A 103 11.46 4.52 -22.69
C LYS A 103 10.80 5.77 -22.08
N GLY A 104 9.66 5.59 -21.42
CA GLY A 104 8.96 6.64 -20.69
C GLY A 104 9.77 7.13 -19.50
N LEU A 105 9.60 8.42 -19.19
CA LEU A 105 10.29 9.10 -18.10
C LEU A 105 9.28 9.70 -17.13
N ARG A 106 9.39 9.34 -15.85
CA ARG A 106 8.91 10.20 -14.77
C ARG A 106 9.92 11.34 -14.66
N GLU A 107 9.47 12.53 -15.05
CA GLU A 107 10.29 13.73 -15.20
C GLU A 107 11.15 14.09 -13.98
N LEU A 108 12.09 15.01 -14.16
CA LEU A 108 12.83 15.60 -13.05
C LEU A 108 11.89 16.38 -12.13
N HIS A 109 11.79 15.95 -10.88
CA HIS A 109 10.96 16.60 -9.87
C HIS A 109 11.50 16.32 -8.45
N TRP A 110 10.79 16.83 -7.44
CA TRP A 110 11.05 16.56 -6.03
C TRP A 110 9.74 16.63 -5.24
N HIS A 111 9.77 16.16 -4.00
CA HIS A 111 8.66 16.25 -3.06
C HIS A 111 9.01 17.16 -1.89
N PRO A 112 8.32 18.29 -1.69
CA PRO A 112 8.69 19.29 -0.68
C PRO A 112 8.22 18.96 0.74
N ASN A 113 7.47 17.86 0.91
CA ASN A 113 6.68 17.60 2.12
C ASN A 113 6.86 16.20 2.72
N ALA A 114 7.58 15.29 2.03
CA ALA A 114 7.79 13.93 2.50
C ALA A 114 8.96 13.28 1.75
N GLU A 115 9.57 12.29 2.41
CA GLU A 115 10.37 11.28 1.73
C GLU A 115 9.45 10.43 0.83
N GLU A 116 10.01 9.89 -0.25
CA GLU A 116 9.31 8.98 -1.13
C GLU A 116 9.79 7.54 -0.90
N TRP A 117 8.86 6.64 -0.61
CA TRP A 117 9.12 5.20 -0.61
C TRP A 117 8.53 4.58 -1.87
N LEU A 118 9.34 3.81 -2.60
CA LEU A 118 8.96 3.21 -3.87
C LEU A 118 8.95 1.69 -3.80
N PHE A 119 8.02 1.10 -4.56
CA PHE A 119 7.99 -0.32 -4.87
C PHE A 119 7.81 -0.48 -6.38
N PHE A 120 8.78 -1.13 -7.03
CA PHE A 120 8.70 -1.43 -8.46
C PHE A 120 7.92 -2.73 -8.64
N HIS A 121 6.68 -2.63 -9.11
CA HIS A 121 5.81 -3.79 -9.32
C HIS A 121 6.25 -4.64 -10.52
N LYS A 122 6.67 -3.97 -11.61
CA LYS A 122 7.01 -4.63 -12.88
C LYS A 122 8.00 -3.78 -13.68
N GLY A 123 8.78 -4.45 -14.55
CA GLY A 123 9.65 -3.79 -15.52
C GLY A 123 11.06 -3.52 -14.99
N LYS A 124 11.78 -2.61 -15.66
CA LYS A 124 13.16 -2.23 -15.36
C LYS A 124 13.33 -0.72 -15.38
N ALA A 125 13.78 -0.16 -14.27
CA ALA A 125 13.95 1.27 -14.11
C ALA A 125 15.41 1.66 -13.91
N ARG A 126 15.71 2.91 -14.25
CA ARG A 126 16.89 3.63 -13.78
C ARG A 126 16.43 4.92 -13.13
N ALA A 127 16.89 5.20 -11.93
CA ALA A 127 16.61 6.46 -11.26
C ALA A 127 17.90 7.07 -10.73
N SER A 128 17.95 8.40 -10.70
CA SER A 128 19.00 9.12 -9.97
C SER A 128 18.37 10.01 -8.91
N VAL A 129 19.00 10.07 -7.74
CA VAL A 129 18.62 10.96 -6.65
C VAL A 129 19.76 11.94 -6.36
N PHE A 130 19.40 13.21 -6.25
CA PHE A 130 20.28 14.34 -5.94
C PHE A 130 19.89 14.95 -4.60
N ILE A 131 20.84 15.03 -3.68
CA ILE A 131 20.62 15.48 -2.29
C ILE A 131 21.32 16.82 -1.97
N GLY A 132 21.68 17.60 -2.99
CA GLY A 132 22.41 18.85 -2.81
C GLY A 132 23.94 18.71 -2.84
N ASN A 133 24.63 19.85 -2.93
CA ASN A 133 26.11 19.95 -2.90
C ASN A 133 26.83 19.08 -3.95
N GLY A 134 26.23 18.91 -5.14
CA GLY A 134 26.75 18.04 -6.19
C GLY A 134 26.66 16.54 -5.91
N ASN A 135 26.06 16.14 -4.78
CA ASN A 135 25.90 14.74 -4.42
C ASN A 135 24.71 14.13 -5.17
N SER A 136 25.01 13.18 -6.06
CA SER A 136 24.01 12.42 -6.80
C SER A 136 24.42 10.96 -6.91
N ARG A 137 23.44 10.06 -6.98
CA ARG A 137 23.68 8.65 -7.25
C ARG A 137 22.57 8.06 -8.11
N THR A 138 22.99 7.23 -9.07
CA THR A 138 22.11 6.50 -9.98
C THR A 138 22.03 5.03 -9.57
N PHE A 139 20.84 4.46 -9.68
CA PHE A 139 20.53 3.07 -9.39
C PHE A 139 19.68 2.47 -10.51
N ASP A 140 19.88 1.18 -10.75
CA ASP A 140 19.00 0.37 -11.59
C ASP A 140 18.07 -0.45 -10.67
N PHE A 141 16.81 -0.55 -11.06
CA PHE A 141 15.76 -1.27 -10.33
C PHE A 141 15.04 -2.25 -11.24
N SER A 142 14.49 -3.31 -10.66
CA SER A 142 13.67 -4.31 -11.32
C SER A 142 12.44 -4.65 -10.46
N ALA A 143 11.51 -5.41 -11.03
CA ALA A 143 10.33 -5.90 -10.33
C ALA A 143 10.68 -6.52 -8.96
N GLY A 144 10.01 -6.04 -7.90
CA GLY A 144 10.23 -6.44 -6.53
C GLY A 144 11.22 -5.59 -5.75
N ASP A 145 11.96 -4.68 -6.38
CA ASP A 145 12.87 -3.76 -5.69
C ASP A 145 12.12 -2.65 -4.95
N LYS A 146 12.81 -2.06 -3.98
CA LYS A 146 12.32 -0.93 -3.17
C LYS A 146 13.37 0.17 -3.16
N ALA A 147 12.92 1.41 -3.07
CA ALA A 147 13.79 2.57 -2.93
C ALA A 147 13.24 3.54 -1.89
N VAL A 148 14.13 4.39 -1.38
CA VAL A 148 13.78 5.55 -0.56
C VAL A 148 14.51 6.75 -1.15
N PHE A 149 13.76 7.78 -1.51
CA PHE A 149 14.31 9.09 -1.87
C PHE A 149 14.03 10.06 -0.71
N PRO A 150 15.07 10.66 -0.11
CA PRO A 150 14.90 11.64 0.97
C PRO A 150 13.98 12.80 0.58
N ASP A 151 13.42 13.47 1.57
CA ASP A 151 12.62 14.66 1.37
C ASP A 151 13.43 15.75 0.66
N ASP A 152 12.74 16.54 -0.17
CA ASP A 152 13.34 17.63 -0.95
C ASP A 152 14.51 17.21 -1.88
N SER A 153 14.67 15.90 -2.14
CA SER A 153 15.69 15.38 -3.05
C SER A 153 15.19 15.37 -4.50
N GLY A 154 15.97 15.98 -5.40
CA GLY A 154 15.66 16.01 -6.82
C GLY A 154 15.90 14.64 -7.44
N HIS A 155 14.97 14.12 -8.22
CA HIS A 155 15.09 12.80 -8.82
C HIS A 155 14.29 12.66 -10.12
N TYR A 156 14.54 11.57 -10.85
CA TYR A 156 13.77 11.10 -12.00
C TYR A 156 13.71 9.58 -11.98
N ILE A 157 12.76 8.99 -12.71
CA ILE A 157 12.68 7.53 -12.92
C ILE A 157 12.44 7.26 -14.40
N GLU A 158 13.37 6.55 -15.04
CA GLU A 158 13.33 6.19 -16.45
C GLU A 158 12.97 4.71 -16.59
N ASN A 159 12.01 4.39 -17.46
CA ASN A 159 11.83 3.03 -17.94
C ASN A 159 12.92 2.69 -18.96
N THR A 160 13.77 1.72 -18.62
CA THR A 160 14.91 1.35 -19.49
C THR A 160 14.54 0.33 -20.56
N SER A 161 13.33 -0.25 -20.49
CA SER A 161 12.84 -1.25 -21.44
C SER A 161 12.47 -0.63 -22.79
N GLU A 162 12.72 -1.37 -23.87
CA GLU A 162 12.31 -1.03 -25.25
C GLU A 162 10.87 -1.46 -25.56
N ALA A 163 10.29 -2.36 -24.76
CA ALA A 163 9.05 -3.05 -25.12
C ALA A 163 8.03 -3.20 -23.99
N GLU A 164 8.46 -3.13 -22.74
CA GLU A 164 7.60 -3.36 -21.58
C GLU A 164 7.38 -2.06 -20.81
N THR A 165 6.17 -1.89 -20.28
CA THR A 165 5.87 -0.83 -19.31
C THR A 165 6.61 -1.06 -18.00
N LEU A 166 6.92 0.04 -17.31
CA LEU A 166 7.35 0.06 -15.91
C LEU A 166 6.13 0.39 -15.05
N GLU A 167 5.96 -0.35 -13.95
CA GLU A 167 4.90 -0.14 -12.94
C GLU A 167 5.47 -0.27 -11.54
#